data_AF-A0AA46BPE2-F1
#
_entry.id   AF-A0AA46BPE2-F1
#
_cell.length_a   1.000
_cell.length_b   1.000
_cell.length_c   1.000
_cell.angle_alpha   90.00
_cell.angle_beta   90.00
_cell.angle_gamma   90.00
#
_symmetry.space_group_name_H-M   'P 1'
#
loop_
_entity.id
_entity.type
_entity.pdbx_description
1 polymer ?
#
loop_
_entity_poly.entity_id
_entity_poly.type
_entity_poly.pdbx_seq_one_letter_code
_entity_poly.pdbx_strand_id
1 'polypeptide(L)'
;MNAEQTPPTDDESTDASGQPVPQPVTFSGQDPIITARMRVRRSPRYGRFIGVGFICGMLIGLLLDFYAPIWAGGVSGGAVQYSDTSMTMFVVAVIGLVGAFLGCVLALALDRKG
;
A
#
# COMPACT_ATOMS: atom_id res chain seq x y z
N MET A 1 -72.53 23.06 -24.61
CA MET A 1 -71.15 23.42 -24.21
C MET A 1 -70.98 22.94 -22.79
N ASN A 2 -69.91 22.17 -22.58
CA ASN A 2 -69.81 21.13 -21.55
C ASN A 2 -69.35 21.66 -20.19
N ALA A 3 -69.83 20.97 -19.15
CA ALA A 3 -69.50 20.99 -17.72
C ALA A 3 -68.22 21.74 -17.26
N GLU A 4 -68.40 22.73 -16.38
CA GLU A 4 -67.37 23.14 -15.41
C GLU A 4 -67.42 22.15 -14.24
N GLN A 5 -66.81 20.98 -14.45
CA GLN A 5 -66.52 20.03 -13.38
C GLN A 5 -65.32 20.57 -12.59
N THR A 6 -65.59 21.22 -11.45
CA THR A 6 -64.67 21.18 -10.31
C THR A 6 -64.95 19.89 -9.54
N PRO A 7 -64.07 18.87 -9.62
CA PRO A 7 -63.47 18.30 -8.40
C PRO A 7 -62.09 17.62 -8.65
N PRO A 8 -61.34 17.12 -7.64
CA PRO A 8 -61.73 16.89 -6.25
C PRO A 8 -60.84 17.57 -5.19
N THR A 9 -61.52 17.89 -4.09
CA THR A 9 -61.02 17.95 -2.71
C THR A 9 -59.89 16.96 -2.46
N ASP A 10 -58.87 17.43 -1.75
CA ASP A 10 -57.75 16.64 -1.25
C ASP A 10 -58.26 15.38 -0.52
N ASP A 11 -58.08 14.24 -1.17
CA ASP A 11 -58.29 12.92 -0.56
C ASP A 11 -57.15 12.63 0.42
N GLU A 12 -57.01 13.43 1.48
CA GLU A 12 -56.26 13.03 2.67
C GLU A 12 -57.15 12.01 3.40
N SER A 13 -57.04 10.73 2.98
CA SER A 13 -57.70 9.63 3.66
C SER A 13 -57.17 9.55 5.09
N THR A 14 -57.86 10.24 5.96
CA THR A 14 -57.60 10.30 7.39
C THR A 14 -58.35 9.15 8.03
N ASP A 15 -57.71 8.41 8.93
CA ASP A 15 -58.40 7.32 9.62
C ASP A 15 -59.53 7.85 10.53
N ALA A 16 -60.35 6.95 11.08
CA ALA A 16 -61.48 7.33 11.94
C ALA A 16 -61.08 8.10 13.22
N SER A 17 -59.78 8.29 13.47
CA SER A 17 -59.21 9.05 14.59
C SER A 17 -58.57 10.38 14.18
N GLY A 18 -58.65 10.79 12.91
CA GLY A 18 -58.14 12.10 12.49
C GLY A 18 -56.62 12.14 12.25
N GLN A 19 -55.93 10.99 12.21
CA GLN A 19 -54.50 10.94 11.90
C GLN A 19 -54.24 10.61 10.42
N PRO A 20 -53.22 11.24 9.78
CA PRO A 20 -52.81 10.89 8.43
C PRO A 20 -52.36 9.43 8.41
N VAL A 21 -52.96 8.62 7.54
CA VAL A 21 -52.59 7.21 7.39
C VAL A 21 -51.10 7.11 7.02
N PRO A 22 -50.27 6.38 7.79
CA PRO A 22 -48.87 6.18 7.43
C PRO A 22 -48.80 5.48 6.07
N GLN A 23 -48.29 6.18 5.06
CA GLN A 23 -48.09 5.56 3.74
C GLN A 23 -47.10 4.40 3.89
N PRO A 24 -47.36 3.22 3.30
CA PRO A 24 -46.39 2.15 3.28
C PRO A 24 -45.14 2.66 2.57
N VAL A 25 -44.01 2.68 3.27
CA VAL A 25 -42.72 3.04 2.69
C VAL A 25 -42.36 1.94 1.69
N THR A 26 -42.74 2.13 0.43
CA THR A 26 -42.25 1.29 -0.66
C THR A 26 -40.75 1.55 -0.75
N PHE A 27 -39.96 0.59 -0.26
CA PHE A 27 -38.52 0.58 -0.52
C PHE A 27 -38.34 0.35 -2.02
N SER A 28 -38.35 1.43 -2.81
CA SER A 28 -38.01 1.38 -4.21
C SER A 28 -36.58 0.85 -4.31
N GLY A 29 -36.45 -0.41 -4.72
CA GLY A 29 -35.18 -1.10 -4.99
C GLY A 29 -34.47 -0.53 -6.23
N GLN A 30 -34.23 0.78 -6.21
CA GLN A 30 -33.68 1.54 -7.31
C GLN A 30 -32.63 2.56 -6.86
N ASP A 31 -31.97 2.33 -5.73
CA ASP A 31 -30.61 2.83 -5.60
C ASP A 31 -29.76 1.87 -6.42
N PRO A 32 -29.23 2.27 -7.61
CA PRO A 32 -28.11 1.53 -8.14
C PRO A 32 -27.07 1.64 -7.03
N ILE A 33 -26.80 0.53 -6.34
CA ILE A 33 -25.57 0.39 -5.59
C ILE A 33 -24.51 0.56 -6.68
N ILE A 34 -24.08 1.81 -6.87
CA ILE A 34 -22.88 2.18 -7.56
C ILE A 34 -21.85 1.49 -6.69
N THR A 35 -21.58 0.22 -7.03
CA THR A 35 -20.34 -0.45 -6.73
C THR A 35 -19.32 0.34 -7.52
N ALA A 36 -19.05 1.56 -7.04
CA ALA A 36 -17.92 2.36 -7.43
C ALA A 36 -16.79 1.40 -7.15
N ARG A 37 -16.32 0.77 -8.23
CA ARG A 37 -15.37 -0.32 -8.21
C ARG A 37 -14.17 0.28 -7.50
N MET A 38 -14.12 0.09 -6.19
CA MET A 38 -13.14 0.73 -5.33
C MET A 38 -11.86 0.09 -5.80
N ARG A 39 -11.14 0.81 -6.65
CA ARG A 39 -9.84 0.39 -7.14
C ARG A 39 -8.99 0.41 -5.90
N VAL A 40 -8.95 -0.72 -5.21
CA VAL A 40 -8.04 -0.97 -4.10
C VAL A 40 -6.71 -0.53 -4.66
N ARG A 41 -6.19 0.59 -4.15
CA ARG A 41 -4.85 1.05 -4.47
C ARG A 41 -3.98 -0.12 -4.09
N ARG A 42 -3.56 -0.93 -5.08
CA ARG A 42 -2.63 -2.03 -4.83
C ARG A 42 -1.44 -1.34 -4.21
N SER A 43 -1.23 -1.57 -2.92
CA SER A 43 -0.09 -1.03 -2.18
C SER A 43 1.14 -1.28 -3.04
N PRO A 44 1.89 -0.23 -3.44
CA PRO A 44 3.09 -0.41 -4.22
C PRO A 44 3.98 -1.42 -3.49
N ARG A 45 4.53 -2.40 -4.22
CA ARG A 45 5.26 -3.52 -3.61
C ARG A 45 6.68 -3.06 -3.21
N TYR A 46 6.78 -2.12 -2.28
CA TYR A 46 8.05 -1.54 -1.81
C TYR A 46 9.01 -2.62 -1.28
N GLY A 47 8.48 -3.68 -0.66
CA GLY A 47 9.28 -4.79 -0.16
C GLY A 47 10.13 -5.51 -1.22
N ARG A 48 9.69 -5.52 -2.49
CA ARG A 48 10.47 -6.12 -3.57
C ARG A 48 11.72 -5.31 -3.89
N PHE A 49 11.61 -3.99 -3.88
CA PHE A 49 12.74 -3.10 -4.18
C PHE A 49 13.77 -3.10 -3.05
N ILE A 50 13.33 -3.17 -1.79
CA ILE A 50 14.22 -3.33 -0.64
C ILE A 50 14.97 -4.66 -0.74
N GLY A 51 14.27 -5.76 -1.02
CA GLY A 51 14.90 -7.07 -1.16
C GLY A 51 15.90 -7.14 -2.31
N VAL A 52 15.54 -6.62 -3.49
CA VAL A 52 16.45 -6.56 -4.66
C VAL A 52 17.67 -5.68 -4.36
N GLY A 53 17.47 -4.53 -3.74
CA GLY A 53 18.55 -3.63 -3.33
C GLY A 53 19.51 -4.29 -2.35
N PHE A 54 18.97 -4.98 -1.33
CA PHE A 54 19.77 -5.71 -0.35
C PHE A 54 20.63 -6.81 -0.98
N ILE A 55 20.01 -7.63 -1.83
CA ILE A 55 20.72 -8.71 -2.54
C ILE A 55 21.82 -8.13 -3.43
N CYS A 56 21.50 -7.07 -4.18
CA CYS A 56 22.48 -6.41 -5.05
C CYS A 56 23.65 -5.83 -4.23
N GLY A 57 23.37 -5.21 -3.08
CA GLY A 57 24.39 -4.73 -2.15
C GLY A 57 25.27 -5.85 -1.60
N MET A 58 24.68 -6.98 -1.20
CA MET A 58 25.46 -8.14 -0.75
C MET A 58 26.35 -8.71 -1.87
N LEU A 59 25.83 -8.81 -3.09
CA LEU A 59 26.62 -9.25 -4.25
C LEU A 59 27.80 -8.29 -4.51
N ILE A 60 27.57 -6.98 -4.43
CA ILE A 60 28.64 -5.98 -4.57
C ILE A 60 29.68 -6.13 -3.45
N GLY A 61 29.26 -6.33 -2.20
CA GLY A 61 30.16 -6.53 -1.07
C GLY A 61 31.03 -7.79 -1.24
N LEU A 62 30.42 -8.89 -1.69
CA LEU A 62 31.16 -10.13 -1.99
C LEU A 62 32.12 -9.94 -3.17
N LEU A 63 31.69 -9.20 -4.20
CA LEU A 63 32.53 -8.93 -5.36
C LEU A 63 33.73 -8.04 -4.99
N LEU A 64 33.52 -7.06 -4.11
CA LEU A 64 34.59 -6.24 -3.54
C LEU A 64 35.62 -7.10 -2.82
N ASP A 65 35.17 -7.99 -1.91
CA ASP A 65 36.06 -8.87 -1.17
C ASP A 65 36.81 -9.85 -2.09
N PHE A 66 36.16 -10.32 -3.15
CA PHE A 66 36.79 -11.20 -4.15
C PHE A 66 37.89 -10.51 -4.96
N TYR A 67 37.70 -9.26 -5.40
CA TYR A 67 38.69 -8.54 -6.21
C TYR A 67 39.74 -7.79 -5.39
N ALA A 68 39.37 -7.33 -4.19
CA ALA A 68 40.19 -6.53 -3.31
C ALA A 68 39.93 -6.99 -1.87
N PRO A 69 40.58 -8.08 -1.42
CA PRO A 69 40.37 -8.62 -0.08
C PRO A 69 40.65 -7.53 0.96
N ILE A 70 39.57 -7.12 1.64
CA ILE A 70 39.55 -5.96 2.55
C ILE A 70 40.46 -6.20 3.76
N TRP A 71 40.72 -7.47 4.05
CA TRP A 71 41.45 -7.95 5.22
C TRP A 71 42.80 -8.60 4.87
N ALA A 72 43.30 -8.41 3.63
CA ALA A 72 44.61 -8.91 3.22
C ALA A 72 45.75 -8.18 3.95
N GLY A 73 46.07 -8.67 5.14
CA GLY A 73 47.05 -8.05 6.04
C GLY A 73 46.52 -8.09 7.46
N GLY A 74 46.47 -9.29 8.05
CA GLY A 74 45.89 -9.54 9.36
C GLY A 74 46.31 -8.47 10.37
N VAL A 75 45.30 -7.86 11.03
CA VAL A 75 45.50 -6.86 12.09
C VAL A 75 46.04 -7.60 13.32
N SER A 76 47.36 -7.82 13.31
CA SER A 76 48.11 -8.62 14.28
C SER A 76 48.45 -7.84 15.57
N GLY A 77 47.56 -6.92 15.98
CA GLY A 77 47.83 -5.97 17.08
C GLY A 77 46.90 -6.03 18.29
N GLY A 78 45.80 -6.80 18.24
CA GLY A 78 44.76 -6.79 19.28
C GLY A 78 44.60 -8.13 20.00
N ALA A 79 44.28 -8.07 21.30
CA ALA A 79 43.95 -9.23 22.15
C ALA A 79 42.69 -10.00 21.68
N VAL A 80 41.92 -9.43 20.76
CA VAL A 80 40.77 -10.07 20.11
C VAL A 80 41.11 -10.31 18.64
N GLN A 81 41.31 -11.58 18.28
CA GLN A 81 41.50 -12.00 16.90
C GLN A 81 40.11 -12.24 16.29
N TYR A 82 39.73 -11.42 15.32
CA TYR A 82 38.51 -11.63 14.55
C TYR A 82 38.83 -12.51 13.34
N SER A 83 37.95 -13.45 13.01
CA SER A 83 38.06 -14.23 11.78
C SER A 83 37.77 -13.33 10.58
N ASP A 84 38.63 -13.39 9.56
CA ASP A 84 38.47 -12.69 8.28
C ASP A 84 37.07 -12.91 7.70
N THR A 85 36.57 -14.15 7.75
CA THR A 85 35.21 -14.51 7.30
C THR A 85 34.13 -13.72 8.04
N SER A 86 34.27 -13.55 9.36
CA SER A 86 33.30 -12.80 10.16
C SER A 86 33.31 -11.32 9.80
N MET A 87 34.48 -10.74 9.55
CA MET A 87 34.63 -9.35 9.16
C MET A 87 34.13 -9.10 7.74
N THR A 88 34.43 -9.99 6.79
CA THR A 88 33.86 -9.96 5.44
C THR A 88 32.34 -10.01 5.49
N MET A 89 31.74 -10.96 6.22
CA MET A 89 30.28 -11.07 6.30
C MET A 89 29.64 -9.84 6.96
N PHE A 90 30.32 -9.22 7.92
CA PHE A 90 29.89 -7.94 8.50
C PHE A 90 29.88 -6.82 7.45
N VAL A 91 30.96 -6.65 6.69
CA VAL A 91 31.04 -5.63 5.62
C VAL A 91 29.98 -5.89 4.54
N VAL A 92 29.82 -7.14 4.11
CA VAL A 92 28.80 -7.56 3.15
C VAL A 92 27.40 -7.23 3.67
N ALA A 93 27.13 -7.42 4.96
CA ALA A 93 25.86 -7.03 5.58
C ALA A 93 25.63 -5.52 5.59
N VAL A 94 26.67 -4.73 5.89
CA VAL A 94 26.59 -3.26 5.87
C VAL A 94 26.34 -2.75 4.45
N ILE A 95 27.08 -3.26 3.45
CA ILE A 95 26.87 -2.89 2.04
C ILE A 95 25.48 -3.35 1.56
N GLY A 96 25.04 -4.54 1.97
CA GLY A 96 23.69 -5.03 1.76
C GLY A 96 22.64 -4.06 2.29
N LEU A 97 22.80 -3.58 3.53
CA LEU A 97 21.89 -2.60 4.13
C LEU A 97 21.85 -1.29 3.33
N VAL A 98 23.00 -0.77 2.91
CA VAL A 98 23.09 0.41 2.03
C VAL A 98 22.34 0.15 0.72
N GLY A 99 22.52 -1.02 0.11
CA GLY A 99 21.78 -1.45 -1.08
C GLY A 99 20.27 -1.48 -0.85
N ALA A 100 19.80 -1.95 0.31
CA ALA A 100 18.39 -1.96 0.69
C ALA A 100 17.81 -0.55 0.78
N PHE A 101 18.55 0.40 1.36
CA PHE A 101 18.19 1.81 1.41
C PHE A 101 18.10 2.41 0.01
N LEU A 102 19.08 2.18 -0.85
CA LEU A 102 19.06 2.63 -2.25
C LEU A 102 17.87 2.04 -3.01
N GLY A 103 17.58 0.75 -2.80
CA GLY A 103 16.41 0.08 -3.36
C GLY A 103 15.11 0.76 -2.92
N CYS A 104 15.00 1.13 -1.65
CA CYS A 104 13.85 1.86 -1.12
C CYS A 104 13.70 3.25 -1.76
N VAL A 105 14.79 4.01 -1.86
CA VAL A 105 14.80 5.32 -2.52
C VAL A 105 14.36 5.20 -3.98
N LEU A 106 14.84 4.18 -4.70
CA LEU A 106 14.44 3.92 -6.08
C LEU A 106 12.95 3.56 -6.18
N ALA A 107 12.43 2.78 -5.22
CA ALA A 107 11.00 2.47 -5.14
C ALA A 107 10.15 3.73 -4.96
N LEU A 108 10.56 4.62 -4.05
CA LEU A 108 9.88 5.90 -3.81
C LEU A 108 9.95 6.82 -5.02
N ALA A 109 11.09 6.85 -5.73
CA ALA A 109 11.25 7.66 -6.93
C ALA A 109 10.36 7.18 -8.09
N LEU A 110 10.18 5.87 -8.24
CA LEU A 110 9.28 5.28 -9.23
C LEU A 110 7.81 5.49 -8.86
N ASP A 111 7.47 5.32 -7.59
CA ASP A 111 6.11 5.55 -7.08
C ASP A 111 5.68 7.02 -7.23
N ARG A 112 6.62 7.96 -7.10
CA ARG A 112 6.35 9.39 -7.32
C ARG A 112 6.12 9.76 -8.79
N LYS A 113 6.57 8.94 -9.74
CA LYS A 113 6.41 9.18 -11.19
C LYS A 113 5.15 8.55 -11.79
N GLY A 114 4.49 7.63 -11.07
CA GLY A 114 3.23 6.99 -11.50
C GLY A 114 2.00 7.66 -10.90
#